data_AF-A0A821WFR8-F1
#
_entry.id   AF-A0A821WFR8-F1
#
_cell.length_a   1.000
_cell.length_b   1.000
_cell.length_c   1.000
_cell.angle_alpha   90.00
_cell.angle_beta   90.00
_cell.angle_gamma   90.00
#
_symmetry.space_group_name_H-M   'P 1'
#
loop_
_entity.id
_entity.type
_entity.pdbx_description
1 polymer ?
#
loop_
_entity_poly.entity_id
_entity_poly.type
_entity_poly.pdbx_seq_one_letter_code
_entity_poly.pdbx_strand_id
1 'polypeptide(L)'
;MEKEINLRCRRNDYELVQQLIPDAIQRYKQELKQNDIKVTIDDKNFLADDSAGGVELYAMGGKIKVSNTIEARLAMIFNQILPEIREKLFGVNQNRKYHD
;
A
#
# COMPACT_ATOMS: atom_id res chain seq x y z
N MET A 1 1.55 9.43 -17.45
CA MET A 1 1.10 8.74 -16.22
C MET A 1 -0.06 7.84 -16.59
N GLU A 2 -0.20 6.70 -15.92
CA GLU A 2 -1.31 5.77 -16.18
C GLU A 2 -2.65 6.45 -15.87
N LYS A 3 -3.62 6.26 -16.77
CA LYS A 3 -4.94 6.90 -16.68
C LYS A 3 -6.01 6.01 -16.07
N GLU A 4 -5.85 4.69 -16.18
CA GLU A 4 -6.81 3.72 -15.65
C GLU A 4 -6.18 2.88 -14.56
N ILE A 5 -6.79 2.90 -13.38
CA ILE A 5 -6.34 2.16 -12.21
C ILE A 5 -7.49 1.29 -11.71
N ASN A 6 -7.18 0.02 -11.45
CA ASN A 6 -8.08 -0.89 -10.75
C ASN A 6 -7.61 -1.06 -9.31
N LEU A 7 -8.52 -0.88 -8.37
CA LEU A 7 -8.32 -1.08 -6.95
C LEU A 7 -8.90 -2.42 -6.51
N ARG A 8 -8.16 -3.13 -5.67
CA ARG A 8 -8.67 -4.27 -4.90
C ARG A 8 -8.63 -3.91 -3.43
N CYS A 9 -9.70 -4.25 -2.73
CA CYS A 9 -9.83 -4.11 -1.30
C CYS A 9 -10.52 -5.37 -0.75
N ARG A 10 -10.61 -5.48 0.57
CA ARG A 10 -11.40 -6.53 1.22
C ARG A 10 -12.90 -6.24 1.02
N ARG A 11 -13.74 -7.28 0.96
CA ARG A 11 -15.20 -7.14 0.78
C ARG A 11 -15.83 -6.19 1.80
N ASN A 12 -15.45 -6.34 3.08
CA ASN A 12 -15.98 -5.52 4.18
C ASN A 12 -15.61 -4.04 4.07
N ASP A 13 -14.57 -3.69 3.30
CA ASP A 13 -14.09 -2.32 3.15
C ASP A 13 -14.60 -1.68 1.84
N TYR A 14 -15.34 -2.42 1.01
CA TYR A 14 -15.74 -1.98 -0.33
C TYR A 14 -16.53 -0.67 -0.32
N GLU A 15 -17.57 -0.56 0.51
CA GLU A 15 -18.41 0.63 0.59
C GLU A 15 -17.61 1.85 1.05
N LEU A 16 -16.74 1.67 2.04
CA LEU A 16 -15.85 2.71 2.54
C LEU A 16 -14.89 3.19 1.44
N VAL A 17 -14.23 2.26 0.74
CA VAL A 17 -13.30 2.61 -0.34
C VAL A 17 -14.03 3.32 -1.47
N GLN A 18 -15.24 2.87 -1.83
CA GLN A 18 -16.05 3.51 -2.86
C GLN A 18 -16.39 4.96 -2.53
N GLN A 19 -16.74 5.24 -1.26
CA GLN A 19 -17.03 6.60 -0.79
C GLN A 19 -15.80 7.52 -0.82
N LEU A 20 -14.60 6.97 -0.60
CA LEU A 20 -13.34 7.74 -0.53
C LEU A 20 -12.68 8.02 -1.89
N ILE A 21 -13.04 7.28 -2.95
CA ILE A 21 -12.44 7.44 -4.28
C ILE A 21 -12.57 8.88 -4.84
N PRO A 22 -13.74 9.54 -4.79
CA PRO A 22 -13.89 10.90 -5.33
C PRO A 22 -12.90 11.89 -4.69
N ASP A 23 -12.76 11.84 -3.37
CA ASP A 23 -11.85 12.70 -2.61
C ASP A 23 -10.39 12.40 -2.94
N ALA A 24 -10.03 11.12 -3.04
CA ALA A 24 -8.68 10.70 -3.43
C ALA A 24 -8.33 11.17 -4.85
N ILE A 25 -9.26 11.06 -5.80
CA ILE A 25 -9.10 11.57 -7.17
C ILE A 25 -8.92 13.10 -7.14
N GLN A 26 -9.75 13.83 -6.39
CA GLN A 26 -9.63 15.28 -6.29
C GLN A 26 -8.26 15.71 -5.76
N ARG A 27 -7.79 15.05 -4.70
CA ARG A 27 -6.46 15.31 -4.13
C ARG A 27 -5.35 15.00 -5.13
N TYR A 28 -5.42 13.87 -5.82
CA TYR A 28 -4.47 13.51 -6.86
C TYR A 28 -4.41 14.57 -7.98
N LYS A 29 -5.57 15.04 -8.45
CA LYS A 29 -5.67 16.08 -9.48
C LYS A 29 -5.02 17.39 -9.03
N GLN A 30 -5.20 17.77 -7.77
CA GLN A 30 -4.63 18.99 -7.20
C GLN A 30 -3.11 18.89 -7.05
N GLU A 31 -2.61 17.80 -6.47
CA GLU A 31 -1.17 17.62 -6.19
C GLU A 31 -0.35 17.46 -7.48
N LEU A 32 -0.88 16.74 -8.48
CA LEU A 32 -0.15 16.41 -9.71
C LEU A 32 -0.58 17.21 -10.94
N LYS A 33 -1.55 18.13 -10.79
CA LYS A 33 -2.10 18.98 -11.87
C LYS A 33 -2.56 18.16 -13.11
N GLN A 34 -3.03 16.94 -12.90
CA GLN A 34 -3.47 16.03 -13.95
C GLN A 34 -4.94 15.67 -13.78
N ASN A 35 -5.77 15.96 -14.77
CA ASN A 35 -7.23 15.77 -14.68
C ASN A 35 -7.74 14.43 -15.21
N ASP A 36 -6.90 13.69 -15.93
CA ASP A 36 -7.28 12.46 -16.63
C ASP A 36 -6.82 11.24 -15.83
N ILE A 37 -7.69 10.81 -14.91
CA ILE A 37 -7.54 9.58 -14.14
C ILE A 37 -8.92 8.98 -13.86
N LYS A 38 -9.03 7.67 -14.09
CA LYS A 38 -10.19 6.84 -13.82
C LYS A 38 -9.77 5.74 -12.86
N VAL A 39 -10.46 5.69 -11.73
CA VAL A 39 -10.22 4.68 -10.69
C VAL A 39 -11.49 3.84 -10.56
N THR A 40 -11.34 2.53 -10.68
CA THR A 40 -12.42 1.54 -10.54
C THR A 40 -12.06 0.53 -9.46
N ILE A 41 -13.05 0.04 -8.72
CA ILE A 41 -12.85 -1.05 -7.75
C ILE A 41 -13.22 -2.37 -8.45
N ASP A 42 -12.35 -3.37 -8.35
CA ASP A 42 -12.61 -4.73 -8.82
C ASP A 42 -13.68 -5.37 -7.92
N ASP A 43 -14.83 -5.72 -8.50
CA ASP A 43 -15.97 -6.33 -7.84
C ASP A 43 -15.96 -7.87 -7.88
N LYS A 44 -14.93 -8.45 -8.51
CA LYS A 44 -14.77 -9.90 -8.68
C LYS A 44 -13.61 -10.44 -7.85
N ASN A 45 -12.53 -9.68 -7.73
CA ASN A 45 -11.32 -10.09 -7.04
C ASN A 45 -11.07 -9.17 -5.83
N PHE A 46 -11.41 -9.68 -4.66
CA PHE A 46 -11.17 -9.00 -3.39
C PHE A 46 -9.86 -9.49 -2.75
N LEU A 47 -9.35 -8.70 -1.81
CA LEU A 47 -8.34 -9.18 -0.87
C LEU A 47 -8.93 -10.26 0.04
N ALA A 48 -8.07 -11.08 0.63
CA ALA A 48 -8.50 -12.14 1.52
C ALA A 48 -9.25 -11.58 2.74
N ASP A 49 -10.31 -12.26 3.17
CA ASP A 49 -11.18 -11.78 4.25
C ASP A 49 -10.47 -11.75 5.61
N ASP A 50 -9.45 -12.59 5.78
CA ASP A 50 -8.58 -12.64 6.95
C ASP A 50 -7.44 -11.60 6.93
N SER A 51 -7.30 -10.81 5.85
CA SER A 51 -6.38 -9.68 5.84
C SER A 51 -6.81 -8.59 6.81
N ALA A 52 -5.83 -7.91 7.40
CA ALA A 52 -6.00 -6.73 8.23
C ALA A 52 -6.58 -5.54 7.43
N GLY A 53 -6.44 -5.57 6.11
CA GLY A 53 -7.07 -4.65 5.16
C GLY A 53 -6.06 -3.81 4.38
N GLY A 54 -6.55 -2.67 3.88
CA GLY A 54 -5.83 -1.81 2.94
C GLY A 54 -6.21 -2.11 1.49
N VAL A 55 -5.37 -1.67 0.56
CA VAL A 55 -5.68 -1.72 -0.88
C VAL A 55 -4.51 -2.19 -1.72
N GLU A 56 -4.81 -2.86 -2.83
CA GLU A 56 -3.86 -3.12 -3.91
C GLU A 56 -4.29 -2.37 -5.18
N LEU A 57 -3.37 -1.63 -5.78
CA LEU A 57 -3.58 -0.93 -7.04
C LEU A 57 -2.99 -1.75 -8.19
N TYR A 58 -3.73 -1.79 -9.30
CA TYR A 58 -3.34 -2.43 -10.53
C TYR A 58 -3.42 -1.44 -11.69
N ALA A 59 -2.37 -1.40 -12.50
CA ALA A 59 -2.22 -0.52 -13.66
C ALA A 59 -1.74 -1.33 -14.88
N MET A 60 -1.87 -0.75 -16.09
CA MET A 60 -1.45 -1.37 -17.36
C MET A 60 -2.04 -2.77 -17.58
N GLY A 61 -3.35 -2.92 -17.36
CA GLY A 61 -4.02 -4.22 -17.49
C GLY A 61 -3.57 -5.27 -16.47
N GLY A 62 -3.08 -4.83 -15.30
CA GLY A 62 -2.63 -5.71 -14.21
C GLY A 62 -1.15 -6.06 -14.23
N LYS A 63 -0.36 -5.53 -15.17
CA LYS A 63 1.10 -5.75 -15.23
C LYS A 63 1.84 -5.06 -14.09
N ILE A 64 1.34 -3.91 -13.64
CA ILE A 64 1.91 -3.18 -12.51
C ILE A 64 0.98 -3.38 -11.32
N LYS A 65 1.54 -3.86 -10.21
CA LYS A 65 0.85 -3.99 -8.93
C LYS A 65 1.56 -3.13 -7.88
N VAL A 66 0.81 -2.31 -7.17
CA VAL A 66 1.27 -1.60 -5.97
C VAL A 66 0.46 -2.10 -4.79
N SER A 67 1.10 -2.82 -3.88
CA SER A 67 0.46 -3.35 -2.68
C SER A 67 0.62 -2.35 -1.54
N ASN A 68 -0.50 -1.81 -1.05
CA ASN A 68 -0.54 -0.90 0.09
C ASN A 68 -1.45 -1.47 1.19
N THR A 69 -1.39 -2.79 1.37
CA THR A 69 -2.00 -3.49 2.51
C THR A 69 -1.23 -3.20 3.79
N ILE A 70 -1.89 -3.35 4.93
CA ILE A 70 -1.27 -3.08 6.23
C ILE A 70 -0.09 -4.02 6.47
N GLU A 71 -0.22 -5.28 6.06
CA GLU A 71 0.81 -6.32 6.15
C GLU A 71 2.01 -5.97 5.27
N ALA A 72 1.80 -5.50 4.04
CA ALA A 72 2.90 -5.08 3.16
C ALA A 72 3.68 -3.91 3.75
N ARG A 73 2.97 -2.91 4.31
CA ARG A 73 3.59 -1.78 5.00
C ARG A 73 4.37 -2.22 6.23
N LEU A 74 3.78 -3.09 7.05
CA LEU A 74 4.42 -3.62 8.25
C LEU A 74 5.68 -4.40 7.89
N ALA A 75 5.62 -5.28 6.89
CA ALA A 75 6.78 -6.04 6.42
C ALA A 75 7.89 -5.12 5.89
N MET A 76 7.53 -4.07 5.13
CA MET A 76 8.50 -3.11 4.62
C MET A 76 9.22 -2.37 5.76
N ILE A 77 8.46 -1.86 6.75
CA ILE A 77 9.02 -1.17 7.91
C ILE A 77 9.86 -2.13 8.74
N PHE A 78 9.33 -3.33 9.04
CA PHE A 78 10.01 -4.34 9.84
C PHE A 78 11.40 -4.66 9.28
N ASN A 79 11.53 -4.81 7.97
CA ASN A 79 12.83 -5.05 7.34
C ASN A 79 13.81 -3.86 7.48
N GLN A 80 13.30 -2.62 7.44
CA GLN A 80 14.13 -1.42 7.62
C GLN A 80 14.63 -1.28 9.06
N ILE A 81 13.78 -1.56 10.04
CA ILE A 81 14.09 -1.39 11.48
C ILE A 81 14.64 -2.66 12.13
N LEU A 82 14.81 -3.74 11.37
CA LEU A 82 15.27 -5.04 11.88
C LEU A 82 16.60 -4.95 12.66
N PRO A 83 17.61 -4.16 12.21
CA PRO A 83 18.84 -3.98 12.98
C PRO A 83 18.60 -3.39 14.37
N GLU A 84 17.73 -2.38 14.47
CA GLU A 84 17.40 -1.69 15.72
C GLU A 84 16.59 -2.59 16.66
N ILE A 85 15.66 -3.38 16.12
CA ILE A 85 14.92 -4.39 16.89
C ILE A 85 15.90 -5.41 17.47
N ARG A 86 16.84 -5.92 16.66
CA ARG A 86 17.83 -6.90 17.12
C ARG A 86 18.70 -6.33 18.22
N GLU A 87 19.18 -5.09 18.07
CA GLU A 87 20.00 -4.43 19.08
C GLU A 87 19.24 -4.21 20.40
N LYS A 88 17.97 -3.79 20.33
CA LYS A 88 17.15 -3.59 21.53
C LYS A 88 16.82 -4.89 22.26
N LEU A 89 16.60 -5.99 21.53
CA LEU A 89 16.24 -7.29 22.11
C LEU A 89 17.44 -8.08 22.64
N PHE A 90 18.58 -8.02 21.93
CA PHE A 90 19.74 -8.87 22.20
C PHE A 90 20.99 -8.09 22.65
N GLY A 91 20.88 -6.76 22.72
CA GLY A 91 22.00 -5.87 23.00
C GLY A 91 22.86 -5.57 21.78
N VAL A 92 23.78 -4.63 21.96
CA VAL A 92 24.73 -4.20 20.93
C VAL A 92 25.72 -5.33 20.65
N ASN A 93 26.01 -5.57 19.37
CA ASN A 93 27.07 -6.47 18.98
C ASN A 93 28.44 -5.87 19.36
N GLN A 94 29.09 -6.42 20.39
CA GLN A 94 30.40 -5.94 20.88
C GLN A 94 31.52 -6.03 19.82
N ASN A 95 31.35 -6.86 18.79
CA ASN A 95 32.32 -7.00 17.70
C ASN A 95 32.08 -6.01 16.54
N ARG A 96 30.96 -5.27 16.54
CA ARG A 96 30.69 -4.25 15.52
C ARG A 96 31.51 -3.00 15.84
N LYS A 97 32.55 -2.75 15.04
CA LYS A 97 33.47 -1.61 15.24
C LYS A 97 33.03 -0.32 14.54
N TYR A 98 32.22 -0.43 13.49
CA TYR A 98 31.81 0.69 12.65
C TYR A 98 30.30 0.63 12.41
N HIS A 99 29.67 1.81 12.41
CA HIS A 99 28.21 1.97 12.28
C HIS A 99 27.79 2.62 10.95
N ASP A 100 28.77 2.91 10.10
CA ASP A 100 28.63 3.60 8.81
C ASP A 100 28.31 2.62 7.66
#